data_AF-A3X6G3-F1
#
_entry.id   AF-A3X6G3-F1
#
_cell.length_a   1.000
_cell.length_b   1.000
_cell.length_c   1.000
_cell.angle_alpha   90.00
_cell.angle_beta   90.00
_cell.angle_gamma   90.00
#
_symmetry.space_group_name_H-M   'P 1'
#
loop_
_entity.id
_entity.type
_entity.pdbx_description
1 polymer ?
#
loop_
_entity_poly.entity_id
_entity_poly.type
_entity_poly.pdbx_seq_one_letter_code
_entity_poly.pdbx_strand_id
1 'polypeptide(L)' 'MDVYFCDPSSPWQRGTNENTNGLLRQYFPKGSCLSNYSQKQLDEVANHLNNRPRKTLGFLTPARRLEQMLQ' A
#
# COMPACT_ATOMS: atom_id res chain seq x y z
N MET A 1 14.05 -0.68 -16.68
CA MET A 1 13.07 -0.29 -15.65
C MET A 1 13.39 1.14 -15.30
N ASP A 2 12.49 2.05 -15.66
CA ASP A 2 12.75 3.48 -15.53
C ASP A 2 12.43 3.95 -14.11
N VAL A 3 13.26 4.86 -13.59
CA VAL A 3 13.09 5.42 -12.25
C VAL A 3 12.46 6.80 -12.37
N TYR A 4 11.37 7.03 -11.64
CA TYR A 4 10.64 8.29 -11.64
C TYR A 4 10.70 8.92 -10.24
N PHE A 5 10.93 10.23 -10.20
CA PHE A 5 10.91 11.03 -8.98
C PHE A 5 9.73 11.99 -8.98
N CYS A 6 9.36 12.46 -7.80
CA CYS A 6 8.34 13.49 -7.62
C CYS A 6 9.02 14.79 -7.21
N ASP A 7 8.40 15.90 -7.59
CA ASP A 7 8.86 17.23 -7.22
C ASP A 7 8.82 17.40 -5.69
N PRO A 8 9.78 18.13 -5.11
CA PRO A 8 9.76 18.46 -3.69
C PRO A 8 8.41 19.07 -3.28
N SER A 9 7.95 18.73 -2.07
CA SER A 9 6.70 19.25 -1.50
C SER A 9 5.43 19.01 -2.34
N SER A 10 5.46 18.03 -3.25
CA SER A 10 4.34 17.70 -4.15
C SER A 10 3.72 16.32 -3.86
N PRO A 11 3.10 16.11 -2.67
CA PRO A 11 2.57 14.80 -2.26
C PRO A 11 1.46 14.27 -3.18
N TRP A 12 0.76 15.12 -3.91
CA TRP A 12 -0.28 14.72 -4.87
C TRP A 12 0.27 13.89 -6.05
N GLN A 13 1.54 14.06 -6.42
CA GLN A 13 2.21 13.22 -7.42
C GLN A 13 2.39 11.76 -6.93
N ARG A 14 2.19 11.52 -5.64
CA ARG A 14 2.25 10.20 -4.99
C ARG A 14 0.95 9.82 -4.28
N GLY A 15 -0.20 10.29 -4.77
CA GLY A 15 -1.49 10.11 -4.11
C GLY A 15 -1.79 8.66 -3.69
N THR A 16 -1.46 7.67 -4.52
CA THR A 16 -1.63 6.24 -4.20
C THR A 16 -0.79 5.79 -3.01
N ASN A 17 0.46 6.27 -2.91
CA ASN A 17 1.34 5.95 -1.79
C ASN A 17 0.81 6.56 -0.50
N GLU A 18 0.35 7.82 -0.55
CA GLU A 18 -0.23 8.48 0.63
C GLU A 18 -1.51 7.81 1.11
N ASN A 19 -2.38 7.39 0.19
CA ASN A 19 -3.57 6.61 0.54
C ASN A 19 -3.20 5.28 1.21
N THR A 20 -2.23 4.56 0.64
CA THR A 20 -1.74 3.28 1.17
C THR A 20 -1.10 3.44 2.55
N ASN A 21 -0.29 4.48 2.76
CA ASN A 21 0.29 4.81 4.06
C ASN A 21 -0.79 5.13 5.11
N GLY A 22 -1.88 5.81 4.71
CA GLY A 22 -3.04 6.03 5.58
C GLY A 22 -3.69 4.74 6.06
N LEU A 23 -3.76 3.72 5.20
CA LEU A 23 -4.32 2.41 5.53
C LEU A 23 -3.39 1.60 6.43
N LEU A 24 -2.08 1.64 6.18
CA LEU A 24 -1.09 1.03 7.05
C LEU A 24 -1.15 1.60 8.47
N ARG A 25 -1.45 2.90 8.61
CA ARG A 25 -1.62 3.55 9.93
C ARG A 25 -2.82 3.07 10.73
N GLN A 26 -3.76 2.33 10.12
CA GLN A 26 -4.83 1.63 10.85
C GLN A 26 -4.30 0.42 11.64
N TYR A 27 -3.18 -0.16 11.20
CA TYR A 27 -2.52 -1.30 11.84
C TYR A 27 -1.29 -0.88 12.66
N PHE A 28 -0.56 0.14 12.18
CA PHE A 28 0.66 0.66 12.78
C PHE A 28 0.49 2.16 13.05
N PRO A 29 -0.05 2.55 14.22
CA PRO A 29 -0.23 3.95 14.57
C PRO A 29 1.05 4.77 14.36
N LYS A 30 0.90 6.07 14.09
CA LYS A 30 2.05 6.95 13.84
C LYS A 30 3.01 6.89 15.03
N GLY A 31 4.29 6.65 14.75
CA GLY A 31 5.34 6.51 15.77
C GLY A 31 5.59 5.07 16.22
N SER A 32 4.83 4.08 15.73
CA SER A 32 5.13 2.67 15.94
C SER A 32 6.48 2.29 15.33
N CYS A 33 7.31 1.61 16.12
CA CYS A 33 8.55 1.00 15.63
C CYS A 33 8.23 -0.35 14.96
N LEU A 34 8.40 -0.43 13.64
CA LEU A 34 8.08 -1.65 12.89
C LEU A 34 8.97 -2.84 13.27
N SER A 35 10.16 -2.61 13.82
CA SER A 35 11.06 -3.67 14.30
C SER A 35 10.46 -4.49 15.45
N ASN A 36 9.44 -3.97 16.13
CA ASN A 36 8.77 -4.66 17.22
C ASN A 36 7.75 -5.70 16.72
N TYR A 37 7.50 -5.73 15.41
CA TYR A 37 6.59 -6.66 14.77
C TYR A 37 7.41 -7.73 14.04
N SER A 38 6.98 -8.98 14.17
CA SER A 38 7.56 -10.08 13.40
C SER A 38 7.24 -9.94 11.91
N GLN A 39 8.10 -10.49 11.06
CA GLN A 39 7.85 -10.55 9.62
C GLN A 39 6.47 -11.14 9.30
N LYS A 40 6.06 -12.20 10.02
CA LYS A 40 4.74 -12.81 9.88
C LYS A 40 3.59 -11.83 10.10
N GLN A 41 3.67 -10.98 11.14
CA GLN A 41 2.65 -9.96 11.40
C GLN A 41 2.60 -8.90 10.29
N LEU A 42 3.77 -8.50 9.78
CA LEU A 42 3.84 -7.56 8.66
C LEU A 42 3.22 -8.16 7.39
N ASP A 43 3.50 -9.43 7.11
CA ASP A 43 2.95 -10.17 5.97
C ASP A 43 1.44 -10.34 6.08
N GLU A 44 0.92 -10.62 7.28
CA GLU A 44 -0.53 -10.68 7.53
C GLU A 44 -1.22 -9.36 7.20
N VAL A 45 -0.64 -8.22 7.62
CA VAL A 45 -1.18 -6.88 7.28
C VAL A 45 -1.08 -6.61 5.78
N ALA A 46 0.04 -6.96 5.15
CA ALA A 46 0.21 -6.82 3.70
C ALA A 46 -0.83 -7.65 2.94
N ASN A 47 -1.05 -8.90 3.36
CA ASN A 47 -2.05 -9.80 2.80
C ASN A 47 -3.46 -9.22 2.95
N HIS A 48 -3.81 -8.67 4.11
CA HIS A 48 -5.09 -8.01 4.30
C HIS A 48 -5.26 -6.81 3.34
N LEU A 49 -4.25 -5.97 3.20
CA LEU A 49 -4.32 -4.78 2.33
C LEU A 49 -4.36 -5.14 0.84
N ASN A 50 -3.65 -6.18 0.43
CA ASN A 50 -3.60 -6.69 -0.94
C ASN A 50 -4.88 -7.44 -1.35
N ASN A 51 -5.61 -7.98 -0.38
CA ASN A 51 -6.91 -8.64 -0.58
C ASN A 51 -8.11 -7.74 -0.26
N ARG A 52 -7.88 -6.48 0.16
CA ARG A 52 -8.96 -5.53 0.42
C ARG A 52 -9.45 -4.89 -0.89
N PRO A 53 -10.75 -5.01 -1.24
CA PRO A 53 -11.35 -4.32 -2.39
C PRO A 53 -11.08 -2.81 -2.39
N ARG A 54 -10.74 -2.24 -3.55
CA ARG A 54 -10.49 -0.80 -3.72
C ARG A 54 -11.48 -0.19 -4.71
N LYS A 55 -12.17 0.87 -4.29
CA LYS A 55 -13.08 1.62 -5.18
C LYS A 55 -12.39 2.10 -6.46
N THR A 56 -11.14 2.54 -6.37
CA THR A 56 -10.33 2.99 -7.51
C THR A 56 -9.99 1.88 -8.51
N LEU A 57 -10.12 0.61 -8.12
CA LEU A 57 -9.92 -0.57 -8.97
C LEU A 57 -11.25 -1.22 -9.37
N GLY A 58 -12.37 -0.48 -9.35
CA GLY A 58 -13.69 -1.06 -9.63
C GLY A 58 -14.10 -2.10 -8.59
N PHE A 59 -13.68 -1.93 -7.34
CA PHE A 59 -13.86 -2.89 -6.24
C PHE A 59 -13.13 -4.24 -6.41
N LEU A 60 -12.19 -4.36 -7.35
CA LEU A 60 -11.22 -5.44 -7.34
C LEU A 60 -10.21 -5.27 -6.20
N THR A 61 -9.60 -6.38 -5.80
CA THR A 61 -8.46 -6.36 -4.86
C THR A 61 -7.18 -6.01 -5.62
N PRO A 62 -6.19 -5.36 -4.97
CA PRO A 62 -4.89 -5.11 -5.57
C PRO A 62 -4.24 -6.39 -6.14
N ALA A 63 -4.32 -7.51 -5.41
CA ALA A 63 -3.78 -8.79 -5.87
C ALA A 63 -4.43 -9.26 -7.19
N ARG A 64 -5.76 -9.21 -7.28
CA ARG A 64 -6.51 -9.57 -8.51
C ARG A 64 -6.15 -8.64 -9.68
N ARG A 65 -6.04 -7.34 -9.42
CA ARG A 65 -5.70 -6.38 -10.47
C ARG A 65 -4.28 -6.57 -10.98
N LEU A 66 -3.34 -6.87 -10.08
CA LEU A 66 -1.96 -7.16 -10.44
C LEU A 66 -1.86 -8.40 -11.33
N GLU A 67 -2.53 -9.49 -10.96
CA GLU A 67 -2.58 -10.73 -11.74
C GLU A 67 -3.05 -10.47 -13.19
N GLN A 68 -4.08 -9.64 -13.39
CA GLN A 68 -4.57 -9.26 -14.72
C GLN A 68 -3.58 -8.44 -15.56
N MET A 69 -2.66 -7.71 -14.93
CA MET A 69 -1.68 -6.86 -15.63
C MET A 69 -0.39 -7.60 -15.98
N LEU A 70 -0.17 -8.79 -15.39
CA LEU A 70 1.00 -9.63 -15.64
C LEU A 70 0.76 -10.72 -16.69
N GLN A 71 -0.47 -10.82 -17.22
CA GLN A 71 -0.84 -11.67 -18.36
C GLN A 71 -0.64 -10.91 -19.68
#